data_AF-X5KRJ5-F1
#
_entry.id   AF-X5KRJ5-F1
#
_cell.length_a   1.000
_cell.length_b   1.000
_cell.length_c   1.000
_cell.angle_alpha   90.00
_cell.angle_beta   90.00
_cell.angle_gamma   90.00
#
_symmetry.space_group_name_H-M   'P 1'
#
loop_
_entity.id
_entity.type
_entity.pdbx_description
1 polymer ?
#
loop_
_entity_poly.entity_id
_entity_poly.type
_entity_poly.pdbx_seq_one_letter_code
_entity_poly.pdbx_strand_id
1 'polypeptide(L)'
;MTETIYEKKKSGFGKVIFWVVLVLLLVFGGWFYYKYYFVFGEGVKSGTLNYVVKKGNIFKTYEGKIIQDGFGKVKTGSGISSYEFEFSVEDEAVFKQLEANSGKYFDLHYKEYHGVLPWRGNTVYIVDKVINSK
;
A
#
# COMPACT_ATOMS: atom_id res chain seq x y z
N MET A 1 9.75 -29.84 -63.71
CA MET A 1 9.13 -29.99 -62.37
C MET A 1 10.23 -29.69 -61.37
N THR A 2 10.39 -28.43 -60.97
CA THR A 2 11.42 -28.02 -59.99
C THR A 2 10.75 -27.16 -58.95
N GLU A 3 10.39 -27.80 -57.85
CA GLU A 3 9.92 -27.15 -56.63
C GLU A 3 11.08 -26.32 -56.06
N THR A 4 10.96 -25.00 -56.13
CA THR A 4 11.86 -24.13 -55.38
C THR A 4 11.44 -24.21 -53.92
N ILE A 5 12.22 -24.98 -53.17
CA ILE A 5 12.14 -25.17 -51.72
C ILE A 5 12.08 -23.80 -51.03
N TYR A 6 10.97 -23.55 -50.33
CA TYR A 6 10.74 -22.35 -49.53
C TYR A 6 11.69 -22.35 -48.32
N GLU A 7 12.80 -21.61 -48.37
CA GLU A 7 13.72 -21.47 -47.24
C GLU A 7 13.17 -20.47 -46.21
N LYS A 8 12.36 -20.94 -45.25
CA LYS A 8 11.86 -20.10 -44.15
C LYS A 8 12.94 -19.92 -43.07
N LYS A 9 13.94 -19.07 -43.35
CA LYS A 9 14.97 -18.71 -42.37
C LYS A 9 14.52 -17.51 -41.51
N LYS A 10 13.82 -17.77 -40.41
CA LYS A 10 13.64 -16.81 -39.30
C LYS A 10 13.83 -17.52 -37.96
N SER A 11 15.08 -17.78 -37.58
CA SER A 11 15.42 -18.54 -36.36
C SER A 11 16.18 -17.72 -35.30
N GLY A 12 16.92 -16.66 -35.70
CA GLY A 12 17.69 -15.82 -34.77
C GLY A 12 16.91 -14.63 -34.21
N PHE A 13 16.21 -13.90 -35.07
CA PHE A 13 15.53 -12.65 -34.70
C PHE A 13 14.41 -12.84 -33.66
N GLY A 14 13.64 -13.94 -33.77
CA GLY A 14 12.62 -14.28 -32.78
C GLY A 14 13.20 -14.62 -31.41
N LYS A 15 14.38 -15.26 -31.36
CA LYS A 15 15.07 -15.57 -30.09
C LYS A 15 15.57 -14.30 -29.42
N VAL A 16 16.13 -13.35 -30.19
CA VAL A 16 16.57 -12.05 -29.65
C VAL A 16 15.39 -11.25 -29.11
N ILE A 17 14.28 -11.15 -29.86
CA ILE A 17 13.06 -10.48 -29.37
C ILE A 17 12.55 -11.15 -28.09
N PHE A 18 12.50 -12.48 -28.06
CA PHE A 18 12.08 -13.21 -26.86
C PHE A 18 12.92 -12.86 -25.64
N TRP A 19 14.25 -12.87 -25.75
CA TRP A 19 15.14 -12.50 -24.64
C TRP A 19 15.00 -11.04 -24.23
N VAL A 20 14.84 -10.12 -25.18
CA VAL A 20 14.60 -8.69 -24.88
C VAL A 20 13.30 -8.51 -24.11
N VAL A 21 12.21 -9.10 -24.58
CA VAL A 21 10.90 -9.03 -23.90
C VAL A 21 10.98 -9.67 -22.51
N LEU A 22 11.66 -10.81 -22.37
CA LEU A 22 11.84 -11.47 -21.08
C LEU A 22 12.59 -10.58 -20.09
N VAL A 23 13.70 -9.96 -20.51
CA VAL A 23 14.47 -9.02 -19.67
C VAL A 23 13.62 -7.82 -19.27
N LEU A 24 12.86 -7.23 -20.20
CA LEU A 24 11.95 -6.12 -19.90
C LEU A 24 10.88 -6.51 -18.89
N LEU A 25 10.27 -7.69 -19.02
CA LEU A 25 9.29 -8.19 -18.07
C LEU A 25 9.90 -8.42 -16.68
N LEU A 26 11.12 -8.94 -16.61
CA LEU A 26 11.81 -9.14 -15.32
C LEU A 26 12.16 -7.81 -14.65
N VAL A 27 12.68 -6.84 -15.41
CA VAL A 27 13.00 -5.51 -14.88
C VAL A 27 11.74 -4.79 -14.43
N PHE A 28 10.69 -4.79 -15.26
CA PHE A 28 9.43 -4.15 -14.93
C PHE A 28 8.72 -4.85 -13.77
N GLY A 29 8.71 -6.18 -13.75
CA GLY A 29 8.16 -6.98 -12.66
C GLY A 29 8.90 -6.75 -11.34
N GLY A 30 10.23 -6.72 -11.37
CA GLY A 30 11.06 -6.40 -10.20
C GLY A 30 10.80 -4.99 -9.68
N TRP A 31 10.74 -4.00 -10.58
CA TRP A 31 10.40 -2.62 -10.22
C TRP A 31 8.99 -2.49 -9.64
N PHE A 32 8.00 -3.15 -10.25
CA PHE A 32 6.62 -3.16 -9.77
C PHE A 32 6.52 -3.80 -8.38
N TYR A 33 7.18 -4.95 -8.16
CA TYR A 33 7.27 -5.57 -6.85
C TYR A 33 7.90 -4.63 -5.81
N TYR A 34 9.05 -4.04 -6.13
CA TYR A 34 9.73 -3.09 -5.25
C TYR A 34 8.85 -1.87 -4.91
N LYS A 35 8.13 -1.34 -5.88
CA LYS A 35 7.29 -0.15 -5.68
C LYS A 35 6.06 -0.43 -4.83
N TYR A 36 5.41 -1.58 -4.99
CA TYR A 36 4.07 -1.80 -4.44
C TYR A 36 3.99 -2.89 -3.36
N TYR A 37 4.87 -3.89 -3.38
CA TYR A 37 4.82 -5.05 -2.49
C TYR A 37 5.99 -5.15 -1.51
N PHE A 38 7.10 -4.48 -1.81
CA PHE A 38 8.21 -4.37 -0.85
C PHE A 38 7.79 -3.49 0.33
N VAL A 39 7.82 -4.08 1.53
CA VAL A 39 7.59 -3.36 2.78
C VAL A 39 8.82 -2.51 3.06
N PHE A 40 8.69 -1.20 2.91
CA PHE A 40 9.76 -0.24 3.14
C PHE A 40 10.07 -0.11 4.64
N GLY A 41 9.04 -0.12 5.47
CA GLY A 41 9.16 -0.04 6.91
C GLY A 41 7.93 -0.57 7.61
N GLU A 42 8.08 -0.91 8.88
CA GLU A 42 6.98 -1.32 9.75
C GLU A 42 7.16 -0.70 11.12
N GLY A 43 6.07 -0.51 11.85
CA GLY A 43 6.11 0.12 13.16
C GLY A 43 4.74 0.24 13.80
N VAL A 44 4.67 0.96 14.92
CA VAL A 44 3.45 1.20 15.67
C VAL A 44 3.19 2.69 15.77
N LYS A 45 1.94 3.11 15.57
CA LYS A 45 1.45 4.46 15.87
C LYS A 45 0.31 4.40 16.86
N SER A 46 0.33 5.35 17.78
CA SER A 46 -0.61 5.41 18.90
C SER A 46 -1.44 6.67 18.84
N GLY A 47 -2.75 6.55 19.02
CA GLY A 47 -3.63 7.71 18.98
C GLY A 47 -5.10 7.35 19.11
N THR A 48 -5.94 8.38 19.21
CA THR A 48 -7.39 8.24 19.31
C THR A 48 -8.00 8.09 17.93
N LEU A 49 -8.81 7.06 17.73
CA LEU A 49 -9.48 6.81 16.46
C LEU A 49 -10.53 7.90 16.18
N ASN A 50 -10.28 8.70 15.15
CA ASN A 50 -11.19 9.75 14.69
C ASN A 50 -12.31 9.16 13.85
N TYR A 51 -11.93 8.42 12.80
CA TYR A 51 -12.88 7.72 11.96
C TYR A 51 -12.27 6.46 11.36
N VAL A 52 -13.14 5.55 10.98
CA VAL A 52 -12.85 4.45 10.07
C VAL A 52 -14.03 4.32 9.11
N VAL A 53 -13.78 4.21 7.81
CA VAL A 53 -14.80 4.23 6.77
C VAL A 53 -14.46 3.28 5.63
N LYS A 54 -15.48 2.65 5.03
CA LYS A 54 -15.33 1.92 3.77
C LYS A 54 -15.71 2.84 2.61
N LYS A 55 -14.75 3.26 1.79
CA LYS A 55 -14.98 4.23 0.69
C LYS A 55 -14.25 3.85 -0.60
N GLY A 56 -14.72 4.39 -1.72
CA GLY A 56 -14.13 4.19 -3.04
C GLY A 56 -15.18 4.04 -4.15
N ASN A 57 -14.76 4.29 -5.39
CA ASN A 57 -15.65 4.26 -6.56
C ASN A 57 -15.64 2.89 -7.24
N ILE A 58 -14.47 2.44 -7.70
CA ILE A 58 -14.30 1.15 -8.38
C ILE A 58 -13.88 0.08 -7.37
N PHE A 59 -12.83 0.36 -6.60
CA PHE A 59 -12.39 -0.47 -5.49
C PHE A 59 -12.80 0.21 -4.19
N LYS A 60 -13.60 -0.48 -3.36
CA LYS A 60 -13.90 -0.01 -2.01
C LYS A 60 -12.83 -0.51 -1.06
N THR A 61 -12.17 0.42 -0.39
CA THR A 61 -11.11 0.16 0.59
C THR A 61 -11.54 0.62 1.97
N TYR A 62 -10.90 0.06 3.00
CA TYR A 62 -11.10 0.45 4.39
C TYR A 62 -10.06 1.51 4.75
N GLU A 63 -10.50 2.67 5.21
CA GLU A 63 -9.66 3.82 5.47
C GLU A 63 -9.90 4.34 6.88
N GLY A 64 -8.84 4.67 7.59
CA GLY A 64 -8.90 5.16 8.96
C GLY A 64 -8.04 6.40 9.17
N LYS A 65 -8.36 7.11 10.24
CA LYS A 65 -7.55 8.23 10.74
C LYS A 65 -7.51 8.18 12.26
N ILE A 66 -6.31 8.23 12.82
CA ILE A 66 -6.11 8.50 14.25
C ILE A 66 -5.51 9.89 14.45
N ILE A 67 -5.86 10.51 15.57
CA ILE A 67 -5.24 11.72 16.06
C ILE A 67 -4.21 11.33 17.12
N GLN A 68 -2.95 11.64 16.85
CA GLN A 68 -1.85 11.43 17.77
C GLN A 68 -1.68 12.69 18.62
N ASP A 69 -1.66 12.52 19.94
CA ASP A 69 -1.34 13.59 20.86
C ASP A 69 0.15 13.91 20.77
N GLY A 70 0.47 15.03 20.11
CA GLY A 70 1.83 15.48 19.92
C GLY A 70 2.27 16.41 21.05
N PHE A 71 3.39 16.10 21.71
CA PHE A 71 4.14 17.04 22.55
C PHE A 71 5.08 17.90 21.69
N GLY A 72 4.54 18.58 20.67
CA GLY A 72 5.29 19.47 19.79
C GLY A 72 5.18 20.92 20.25
N LYS A 73 6.31 21.64 20.37
CA LYS A 73 6.30 23.09 20.62
C LYS A 73 5.56 23.79 19.49
N VAL A 74 4.39 24.37 19.79
CA VAL A 74 3.73 25.29 18.87
C VAL A 74 4.64 26.49 18.68
N LYS A 75 5.24 26.59 17.50
CA LYS A 75 5.78 27.86 17.04
C LYS A 75 4.57 28.77 16.86
N THR A 76 4.33 29.66 17.83
CA THR A 76 3.27 30.70 17.84
C THR A 76 1.88 30.22 18.29
N GLY A 77 1.63 30.18 19.61
CA GLY A 77 0.28 30.12 20.18
C GLY A 77 0.05 28.98 21.19
N SER A 78 -0.70 29.27 22.24
CA SER A 78 -1.05 28.34 23.33
C SER A 78 -2.02 27.24 22.87
N GLY A 79 -1.53 26.26 22.12
CA GLY A 79 -2.31 25.10 21.66
C GLY A 79 -1.51 23.81 21.71
N ILE A 80 -2.19 22.66 21.79
CA ILE A 80 -1.60 21.34 21.59
C ILE A 80 -1.66 21.06 20.08
N SER A 81 -0.53 20.82 19.42
CA SER A 81 -0.51 20.41 18.01
C SER A 81 -0.68 18.90 17.91
N SER A 82 -1.87 18.43 17.57
CA SER A 82 -2.11 17.01 17.32
C SER A 82 -1.72 16.63 15.88
N TYR A 83 -1.04 15.49 15.72
CA TYR A 83 -0.63 14.99 14.40
C TYR A 83 -1.64 13.96 13.89
N GLU A 84 -2.06 14.06 12.64
CA GLU A 84 -3.00 13.12 12.04
C GLU A 84 -2.25 11.97 11.36
N PHE A 85 -2.66 10.73 11.63
CA PHE A 85 -2.19 9.57 10.88
C PHE A 85 -3.34 8.94 10.12
N GLU A 86 -3.29 9.10 8.80
CA GLU A 86 -4.16 8.42 7.86
C GLU A 86 -3.55 7.08 7.46
N PHE A 87 -4.39 6.05 7.46
CA PHE A 87 -3.99 4.70 7.12
C PHE A 87 -5.10 3.98 6.39
N SER A 88 -4.74 2.91 5.69
CA SER A 88 -5.67 1.98 5.08
C SER A 88 -5.60 0.64 5.81
N VAL A 89 -6.66 -0.16 5.74
CA VAL A 89 -6.74 -1.48 6.36
C VAL A 89 -7.04 -2.50 5.26
N GLU A 90 -6.27 -3.58 5.21
CA GLU A 90 -6.49 -4.65 4.23
C GLU A 90 -7.47 -5.70 4.77
N ASP A 91 -7.37 -6.03 6.06
CA ASP A 91 -8.20 -7.05 6.71
C ASP A 91 -9.52 -6.46 7.24
N GLU A 92 -10.64 -7.02 6.79
CA GLU A 92 -11.97 -6.65 7.26
C GLU A 92 -12.16 -6.89 8.77
N ALA A 93 -11.50 -7.89 9.35
CA ALA A 93 -11.57 -8.15 10.79
C ALA A 93 -10.97 -7.00 11.60
N VAL A 94 -9.83 -6.47 11.14
CA VAL A 94 -9.19 -5.29 11.76
C VAL A 94 -10.08 -4.06 11.60
N PHE A 95 -10.66 -3.85 10.41
CA PHE A 95 -11.61 -2.76 10.19
C PHE A 95 -12.81 -2.84 11.15
N LYS A 96 -13.43 -4.02 11.28
CA LYS A 96 -14.57 -4.22 12.19
C LYS A 96 -14.20 -4.00 13.66
N GLN A 97 -13.00 -4.40 14.06
CA GLN A 97 -12.50 -4.14 15.42
C GLN A 97 -12.38 -2.64 15.69
N LEU A 98 -11.86 -1.87 14.73
CA LEU A 98 -11.76 -0.41 14.83
C LEU A 98 -13.14 0.25 14.82
N GLU A 99 -14.02 -0.17 13.91
CA GLU A 99 -15.38 0.38 13.76
C GLU A 99 -16.20 0.18 15.04
N ALA A 100 -16.16 -1.01 15.63
CA ALA A 100 -16.86 -1.33 16.88
C ALA A 100 -16.34 -0.55 18.10
N ASN A 101 -15.16 0.06 17.98
CA ASN A 101 -14.46 0.75 19.07
C ASN A 101 -14.07 2.18 18.65
N SER A 102 -14.88 2.82 17.79
CA SER A 102 -14.66 4.20 17.35
C SER A 102 -14.53 5.17 18.54
N GLY A 103 -13.63 6.15 18.42
CA GLY A 103 -13.35 7.12 19.49
C GLY A 103 -12.43 6.63 20.60
N LYS A 104 -12.03 5.35 20.61
CA LYS A 104 -11.06 4.82 21.59
C LYS A 104 -9.61 5.10 21.21
N TYR A 105 -8.72 4.92 22.18
CA TYR A 105 -7.28 5.02 21.95
C TYR A 105 -6.72 3.68 21.49
N PHE A 106 -5.91 3.69 20.43
CA PHE A 106 -5.32 2.50 19.85
C PHE A 106 -3.82 2.61 19.64
N ASP A 107 -3.15 1.47 19.79
CA ASP A 107 -1.81 1.24 19.27
C ASP A 107 -1.94 0.38 18.00
N LEU A 108 -1.66 0.94 16.83
CA LEU A 108 -1.84 0.29 15.53
C LEU A 108 -0.48 -0.05 14.92
N HIS A 109 -0.27 -1.33 14.62
CA HIS A 109 0.86 -1.75 13.82
C HIS A 109 0.56 -1.52 12.33
N TYR A 110 1.54 -0.99 11.60
CA TYR A 110 1.40 -0.68 10.19
C TYR A 110 2.62 -1.11 9.40
N LYS A 111 2.40 -1.34 8.11
CA LYS A 111 3.42 -1.52 7.09
C LYS A 111 3.38 -0.36 6.12
N GLU A 112 4.54 0.22 5.85
CA GLU A 112 4.74 1.27 4.86
C GLU A 112 5.25 0.66 3.56
N TYR A 113 4.64 1.06 2.45
CA TYR A 113 5.06 0.68 1.11
C TYR A 113 5.51 1.91 0.33
N HIS A 114 6.33 1.72 -0.70
CA HIS A 114 6.76 2.84 -1.53
C HIS A 114 5.63 3.45 -2.37
N GLY A 115 4.54 2.71 -2.60
CA GLY A 115 3.45 3.12 -3.49
C GLY A 115 2.09 2.66 -3.00
N VAL A 116 1.06 3.38 -3.46
CA VAL A 116 -0.35 3.10 -3.18
C VAL A 116 -0.92 2.20 -4.27
N LEU A 117 -1.69 1.18 -3.88
CA LEU A 117 -2.44 0.33 -4.79
C LEU A 117 -3.94 0.61 -4.63
N PRO A 118 -4.68 0.97 -5.69
CA PRO A 118 -6.08 1.36 -5.60
C PRO A 118 -7.02 0.35 -4.93
N TRP A 119 -6.69 -0.95 -4.98
CA TRP A 119 -7.45 -2.02 -4.34
C TRP A 119 -6.99 -2.36 -2.92
N ARG A 120 -5.81 -1.91 -2.50
CA ARG A 120 -5.28 -2.15 -1.14
C ARG A 120 -5.66 -1.01 -0.19
N GLY A 121 -5.67 0.22 -0.69
CA GLY A 121 -5.92 1.40 0.14
C GLY A 121 -5.58 2.70 -0.57
N ASN A 122 -5.93 3.82 0.07
CA ASN A 122 -5.62 5.17 -0.42
C ASN A 122 -4.29 5.71 0.12
N THR A 123 -3.65 5.00 1.05
CA THR A 123 -2.41 5.43 1.69
C THR A 123 -1.29 4.43 1.47
N VAL A 124 -0.05 4.85 1.72
CA VAL A 124 1.12 3.96 1.75
C VAL A 124 1.22 3.16 3.05
N TYR A 125 0.41 3.49 4.05
CA TYR A 125 0.43 2.91 5.38
C TYR A 125 -0.74 1.94 5.54
N ILE A 126 -0.43 0.65 5.60
CA ILE A 126 -1.43 -0.40 5.75
C ILE A 126 -1.37 -0.92 7.18
N VAL A 127 -2.42 -0.65 7.95
CA VAL A 127 -2.57 -1.22 9.30
C VAL A 127 -2.98 -2.68 9.14
N ASP A 128 -2.16 -3.56 9.71
CA ASP A 128 -2.37 -5.01 9.66
C ASP A 128 -2.78 -5.58 11.02
N LYS A 129 -2.50 -4.88 12.13
CA LYS A 129 -2.85 -5.35 13.49
C LYS A 129 -3.18 -4.22 14.45
N VAL A 130 -4.15 -4.47 15.33
CA VAL A 130 -4.37 -3.70 16.56
C VAL A 130 -3.53 -4.35 17.67
N ILE A 131 -2.54 -3.63 18.18
CA ILE A 131 -1.68 -4.11 19.27
C ILE A 131 -2.39 -3.96 20.62
N ASN A 132 -3.07 -2.83 20.81
CA ASN A 132 -3.79 -2.52 22.04
C ASN A 132 -4.98 -1.59 21.76
N SER A 133 -6.01 -1.66 22.60
CA SER A 133 -7.15 -0.75 22.60
C SER A 133 -7.48 -0.38 24.05
N LYS A 134 -7.50 0.91 24.36
CA LYS A 134 -7.90 1.45 25.68
C LYS A 134 -9.20 2.23 25.57
#